data_AF-A0A261G8I3-F1
#
_entry.id   AF-A0A261G8I3-F1
#
_cell.length_a   1.000
_cell.length_b   1.000
_cell.length_c   1.000
_cell.angle_alpha   90.00
_cell.angle_beta   90.00
_cell.angle_gamma   90.00
#
_symmetry.space_group_name_H-M   'P 1'
#
loop_
_entity.id
_entity.type
_entity.pdbx_description
1 polymer ?
#
loop_
_entity_poly.entity_id
_entity_poly.type
_entity_poly.pdbx_seq_one_letter_code
_entity_poly.pdbx_strand_id
1 'polypeptide(L)'
;MNATATSARVNDARFRARIREDVGCCENPVDEASLEEMTRLFRTQRRRDGHRKATSAWLDGPLDDWLANLDDGETELGGDDMAAIAVGMHETLSIRDALILSMITDEEACPKAQLMEFAARPQLSRSKRRMCELLSAAFEDEGITPDVERCQTGVMMLLDIARAVPTDLAVQPLAVVAYALWWMGDEHAILFAMHCLAIDDECSLASIVFSAINRGIRPAWCAC
;
A
#
# COMPACT_ATOMS: atom_id res chain seq x y z
N MET A 1 0.94 18.48 30.61
CA MET A 1 0.71 18.66 29.16
C MET A 1 2.06 18.67 28.45
N ASN A 2 2.18 18.03 27.28
CA ASN A 2 3.11 18.40 26.18
C ASN A 2 4.42 17.62 25.88
N ALA A 3 4.55 16.33 26.18
CA ALA A 3 5.57 15.51 25.48
C ALA A 3 4.96 14.83 24.23
N THR A 4 3.91 14.02 24.41
CA THR A 4 3.26 13.23 23.36
C THR A 4 2.59 14.09 22.28
N ALA A 5 1.90 15.17 22.69
CA ALA A 5 1.24 16.09 21.75
C ALA A 5 2.24 16.91 20.90
N THR A 6 3.46 17.13 21.42
CA THR A 6 4.52 17.82 20.69
C THR A 6 5.17 16.86 19.70
N SER A 7 5.41 15.61 20.10
CA SER A 7 5.95 14.54 19.24
C SER A 7 5.03 14.25 18.05
N ALA A 8 3.73 14.08 18.29
CA ALA A 8 2.75 13.81 17.24
C ALA A 8 2.68 14.95 16.20
N ARG A 9 2.75 16.21 16.63
CA ARG A 9 2.77 17.37 15.71
C ARG A 9 4.04 17.47 14.89
N VAL A 10 5.19 17.10 15.46
CA VAL A 10 6.47 17.09 14.74
C VAL A 10 6.50 15.96 13.71
N ASN A 11 5.95 14.79 14.04
CA ASN A 11 5.85 13.66 13.13
C ASN A 11 4.93 13.98 11.93
N ASP A 12 3.75 14.58 12.17
CA ASP A 12 2.85 15.02 11.11
C ASP A 12 3.49 16.08 10.19
N ALA A 13 4.24 17.04 10.74
CA ALA A 13 4.95 18.03 9.94
C ALA A 13 6.04 17.43 9.05
N ARG A 14 6.80 16.44 9.56
CA ARG A 14 7.81 15.71 8.78
C ARG A 14 7.19 14.85 7.70
N PHE A 15 6.12 14.13 8.04
CA PHE A 15 5.34 13.35 7.09
C PHE A 15 4.87 14.21 5.91
N ARG A 16 4.22 15.35 6.19
CA ARG A 16 3.76 16.28 5.15
C ARG A 16 4.88 16.96 4.35
N ALA A 17 6.07 17.10 4.93
CA ALA A 17 7.22 17.59 4.19
C ALA A 17 7.68 16.55 3.17
N ARG A 18 7.86 15.30 3.61
CA ARG A 18 8.27 14.19 2.74
C ARG A 18 7.25 13.89 1.64
N ILE A 19 5.96 13.94 1.96
CA ILE A 19 4.87 13.80 0.98
C ILE A 19 5.00 14.81 -0.17
N ARG A 20 5.43 16.04 0.11
CA ARG A 20 5.62 17.08 -0.92
C ARG A 20 6.89 16.88 -1.74
N GLU A 21 7.92 16.29 -1.16
CA GLU A 21 9.18 15.98 -1.85
C GLU A 21 9.01 14.78 -2.79
N ASP A 22 8.15 13.82 -2.45
CA ASP A 22 8.02 12.55 -3.19
C ASP A 22 7.06 12.55 -4.36
N VAL A 23 6.37 13.67 -4.59
CA VAL A 23 5.62 13.85 -5.83
C VAL A 23 6.62 14.05 -6.98
N GLY A 24 7.09 12.94 -7.56
CA GLY A 24 7.93 12.93 -8.76
C GLY A 24 9.44 12.76 -8.55
N CYS A 25 9.89 12.34 -7.37
CA CYS A 25 11.31 12.03 -7.11
C CYS A 25 11.61 10.54 -7.28
N CYS A 26 12.64 10.22 -8.08
CA CYS A 26 13.22 8.89 -8.19
C CYS A 26 14.69 8.99 -7.78
N GLU A 27 15.08 8.52 -6.59
CA GLU A 27 16.49 8.48 -6.19
C GLU A 27 16.90 7.14 -5.58
N ASN A 28 17.94 6.56 -6.19
CA ASN A 28 18.74 5.37 -5.87
C ASN A 28 18.07 3.99 -5.98
N PRO A 29 18.27 3.31 -7.12
CA PRO A 29 17.50 2.14 -7.50
C PRO A 29 18.10 0.85 -6.93
N VAL A 30 17.23 -0.06 -6.51
CA VAL A 30 17.50 -1.50 -6.64
C VAL A 30 17.95 -1.74 -8.07
N ASP A 31 19.05 -2.46 -8.22
CA ASP A 31 19.65 -2.74 -9.52
C ASP A 31 18.60 -3.30 -10.51
N GLU A 32 18.48 -2.64 -11.68
CA GLU A 32 17.44 -2.94 -12.66
C GLU A 32 17.54 -4.39 -13.17
N ALA A 33 18.76 -4.90 -13.36
CA ALA A 33 18.96 -6.30 -13.76
C ALA A 33 18.49 -7.28 -12.67
N SER A 34 18.69 -6.93 -11.40
CA SER A 34 18.18 -7.68 -10.25
C SER A 34 16.65 -7.68 -10.22
N LEU A 35 16.01 -6.54 -10.47
CA LEU A 35 14.54 -6.45 -10.56
C LEU A 35 13.98 -7.28 -11.73
N GLU A 36 14.61 -7.23 -12.90
CA GLU A 36 14.23 -8.08 -14.04
C GLU A 36 14.40 -9.57 -13.74
N GLU A 37 15.45 -9.96 -13.01
CA GLU A 37 15.64 -11.32 -12.53
C GLU A 37 14.53 -11.72 -11.54
N MET A 38 14.20 -10.87 -10.58
CA MET A 38 13.10 -11.10 -9.63
C MET A 38 11.75 -11.25 -10.34
N THR A 39 11.42 -10.38 -11.30
CA THR A 39 10.18 -10.50 -12.09
C THR A 39 10.15 -11.82 -12.88
N ARG A 40 11.28 -12.22 -13.50
CA ARG A 40 11.37 -13.51 -14.21
C ARG A 40 11.25 -14.70 -13.25
N LEU A 41 11.85 -14.61 -12.08
CA LEU A 41 11.78 -15.63 -11.04
C LEU A 41 10.33 -15.81 -10.57
N PHE A 42 9.64 -14.71 -10.22
CA PHE A 42 8.26 -14.78 -9.75
C PHE A 42 7.32 -15.35 -10.81
N ARG A 43 7.42 -14.89 -12.06
CA ARG A 43 6.65 -15.43 -13.19
C ARG A 43 6.92 -16.93 -13.40
N THR A 44 8.17 -17.36 -13.25
CA THR A 44 8.56 -18.77 -13.39
C THR A 44 8.02 -19.63 -12.27
N GLN A 45 8.11 -19.18 -11.03
CA GLN A 45 7.49 -19.85 -9.88
C GLN A 45 5.98 -19.96 -10.06
N ARG A 46 5.29 -18.90 -10.50
CA ARG A 46 3.85 -18.93 -10.78
C ARG A 46 3.47 -19.95 -11.86
N ARG A 47 4.29 -20.13 -12.88
CA ARG A 47 4.09 -21.16 -13.92
C ARG A 47 4.33 -22.57 -13.40
N ARG A 48 5.38 -22.76 -12.58
CA ARG A 48 5.78 -24.08 -12.04
C ARG A 48 4.84 -24.56 -10.94
N ASP A 49 4.56 -23.70 -9.97
CA ASP A 49 3.92 -24.05 -8.70
C ASP A 49 2.44 -23.65 -8.64
N GLY A 50 1.98 -22.89 -9.64
CA GLY A 50 0.66 -22.27 -9.68
C GLY A 50 0.59 -20.98 -8.87
N HIS A 51 -0.34 -20.10 -9.24
CA HIS A 51 -0.44 -18.75 -8.69
C HIS A 51 -0.53 -18.72 -7.17
N ARG A 52 -1.40 -19.55 -6.57
CA ARG A 52 -1.63 -19.53 -5.12
C ARG A 52 -0.36 -19.82 -4.33
N LYS A 53 0.36 -20.89 -4.69
CA LYS A 53 1.55 -21.33 -3.95
C LYS A 53 2.71 -20.36 -4.16
N ALA A 54 2.88 -19.87 -5.40
CA ALA A 54 3.93 -18.89 -5.71
C ALA A 54 3.69 -17.56 -5.00
N THR A 55 2.47 -17.01 -5.01
CA THR A 55 2.15 -15.76 -4.30
C THR A 55 2.36 -15.90 -2.80
N SER A 56 1.93 -17.01 -2.19
CA SER A 56 2.18 -17.23 -0.76
C SER A 56 3.68 -17.32 -0.45
N ALA A 57 4.44 -18.07 -1.25
CA ALA A 57 5.88 -18.20 -1.00
C ALA A 57 6.65 -16.89 -1.26
N TRP A 58 6.22 -16.10 -2.23
CA TRP A 58 6.84 -14.82 -2.60
C TRP A 58 6.65 -13.75 -1.52
N LEU A 59 5.45 -13.70 -0.93
CA LEU A 59 5.06 -12.63 -0.02
C LEU A 59 5.32 -12.96 1.46
N ASP A 60 5.59 -14.22 1.82
CA ASP A 60 5.62 -14.66 3.23
C ASP A 60 6.60 -13.85 4.09
N GLY A 61 7.87 -13.74 3.65
CA GLY A 61 8.91 -12.97 4.34
C GLY A 61 8.68 -11.46 4.26
N PRO A 62 8.55 -10.87 3.05
CA PRO A 62 8.35 -9.43 2.92
C PRO A 62 7.11 -8.91 3.67
N LEU A 63 6.06 -9.73 3.83
CA LEU A 63 4.89 -9.36 4.61
C LEU A 63 5.13 -9.42 6.13
N ASP A 64 6.01 -10.30 6.63
CA ASP A 64 6.40 -10.29 8.04
C ASP A 64 7.09 -8.97 8.39
N ASP A 65 8.10 -8.58 7.61
CA ASP A 65 8.86 -7.35 7.86
C ASP A 65 7.98 -6.10 7.66
N TRP A 66 7.10 -6.12 6.66
CA TRP A 66 6.09 -5.07 6.48
C TRP A 66 5.15 -4.93 7.69
N LEU A 67 4.61 -6.03 8.20
CA LEU A 67 3.67 -5.99 9.33
C LEU A 67 4.37 -5.58 10.63
N ALA A 68 5.58 -6.09 10.89
CA ALA A 68 6.38 -5.70 12.05
C ALA A 68 6.64 -4.19 12.05
N ASN A 69 7.03 -3.63 10.91
CA ASN A 69 7.22 -2.19 10.76
C ASN A 69 5.93 -1.39 10.98
N LEU A 70 4.78 -1.84 10.46
CA LEU A 70 3.50 -1.19 10.71
C LEU A 70 3.11 -1.19 12.21
N ASP A 71 3.43 -2.26 12.94
CA ASP A 71 3.11 -2.41 14.36
C ASP A 71 4.08 -1.61 15.26
N ASP A 72 5.36 -1.55 14.88
CA ASP A 72 6.41 -0.84 15.62
C ASP A 72 6.50 0.66 15.27
N GLY A 73 5.87 1.09 14.17
CA GLY A 73 5.96 2.47 13.67
C GLY A 73 7.27 2.77 12.94
N GLU A 74 7.98 1.73 12.49
CA GLU A 74 9.26 1.83 11.80
C GLU A 74 9.10 1.80 10.28
N THR A 75 10.03 2.40 9.54
CA THR A 75 9.90 2.54 8.07
C THR A 75 11.01 1.85 7.28
N GLU A 76 11.92 1.15 7.98
CA GLU A 76 13.09 0.53 7.36
C GLU A 76 12.75 -0.86 6.83
N LEU A 77 12.54 -0.97 5.51
CA LEU A 77 12.47 -2.26 4.81
C LEU A 77 13.82 -2.60 4.17
N GLY A 78 14.14 -3.90 4.09
CA GLY A 78 15.27 -4.37 3.31
C GLY A 78 15.05 -4.09 1.82
N GLY A 79 16.13 -3.83 1.08
CA GLY A 79 16.04 -3.60 -0.38
C GLY A 79 15.42 -4.79 -1.13
N ASP A 80 15.68 -6.02 -0.66
CA ASP A 80 15.08 -7.24 -1.22
C ASP A 80 13.56 -7.29 -0.97
N ASP A 81 13.09 -6.86 0.20
CA ASP A 81 11.65 -6.81 0.53
C ASP A 81 10.95 -5.70 -0.26
N MET A 82 11.59 -4.53 -0.37
CA MET A 82 11.08 -3.44 -1.20
C MET A 82 10.90 -3.90 -2.66
N ALA A 83 11.92 -4.56 -3.22
CA ALA A 83 11.88 -5.12 -4.56
C ALA A 83 10.81 -6.21 -4.70
N ALA A 84 10.70 -7.12 -3.73
CA ALA A 84 9.72 -8.20 -3.73
C ALA A 84 8.28 -7.68 -3.68
N ILE A 85 8.03 -6.64 -2.88
CA ILE A 85 6.72 -5.98 -2.78
C ILE A 85 6.39 -5.27 -4.10
N ALA A 86 7.31 -4.48 -4.65
CA ALA A 86 7.10 -3.77 -5.92
C ALA A 86 6.79 -4.73 -7.08
N VAL A 87 7.65 -5.73 -7.28
CA VAL A 87 7.47 -6.79 -8.29
C VAL A 87 6.17 -7.55 -8.04
N GLY A 88 5.88 -7.87 -6.77
CA GLY A 88 4.67 -8.58 -6.37
C GLY A 88 3.40 -7.82 -6.77
N MET A 89 3.31 -6.54 -6.43
CA MET A 89 2.16 -5.69 -6.78
C MET A 89 2.00 -5.53 -8.29
N HIS A 90 3.11 -5.32 -9.02
CA HIS A 90 3.10 -5.16 -10.47
C HIS A 90 2.57 -6.43 -11.18
N GLU A 91 2.98 -7.61 -10.70
CA GLU A 91 2.57 -8.88 -11.30
C GLU A 91 1.22 -9.40 -10.80
N THR A 92 0.77 -8.96 -9.62
CA THR A 92 -0.42 -9.50 -8.93
C THR A 92 -1.10 -8.43 -8.07
N LEU A 93 -2.16 -7.81 -8.59
CA LEU A 93 -2.91 -6.77 -7.87
C LEU A 93 -3.52 -7.22 -6.53
N SER A 94 -3.76 -8.52 -6.31
CA SER A 94 -4.24 -8.98 -4.99
C SER A 94 -3.19 -8.83 -3.88
N ILE A 95 -1.89 -8.72 -4.20
CA ILE A 95 -0.84 -8.37 -3.23
C ILE A 95 -1.03 -6.91 -2.80
N ARG A 96 -1.28 -6.01 -3.76
CA ARG A 96 -1.59 -4.60 -3.49
C ARG A 96 -2.81 -4.47 -2.58
N ASP A 97 -3.90 -5.19 -2.89
CA ASP A 97 -5.13 -5.14 -2.12
C ASP A 97 -4.96 -5.68 -0.68
N ALA A 98 -4.10 -6.69 -0.49
CA ALA A 98 -3.74 -7.16 0.84
C ALA A 98 -2.95 -6.12 1.64
N LEU A 99 -2.00 -5.42 1.01
CA LEU A 99 -1.23 -4.37 1.69
C LEU A 99 -2.10 -3.16 2.06
N ILE A 100 -3.07 -2.78 1.22
CA ILE A 100 -4.09 -1.78 1.59
C ILE A 100 -4.83 -2.21 2.87
N LEU A 101 -5.33 -3.45 2.92
CA LEU A 101 -6.05 -3.96 4.08
C LEU A 101 -5.18 -3.93 5.34
N SER A 102 -3.90 -4.27 5.23
CA SER A 102 -2.97 -4.23 6.37
C SER A 102 -2.77 -2.83 6.96
N MET A 103 -3.01 -1.76 6.19
CA MET A 103 -2.88 -0.37 6.65
C MET A 103 -4.18 0.16 7.27
N ILE A 104 -5.33 -0.27 6.74
CA ILE A 104 -6.65 0.26 7.16
C ILE A 104 -7.35 -0.62 8.21
N THR A 105 -6.78 -1.78 8.53
CA THR A 105 -7.28 -2.70 9.57
C THR A 105 -6.13 -3.12 10.48
N ASP A 106 -6.44 -3.41 11.74
CA ASP A 106 -5.51 -3.98 12.71
C ASP A 106 -5.41 -5.52 12.61
N GLU A 107 -4.45 -6.10 13.35
CA GLU A 107 -4.20 -7.55 13.35
C GLU A 107 -5.40 -8.34 13.87
N GLU A 108 -6.18 -7.79 14.82
CA GLU A 108 -7.36 -8.45 15.36
C GLU A 108 -8.45 -8.60 14.29
N ALA A 109 -8.67 -7.57 13.49
CA ALA A 109 -9.66 -7.56 12.41
C ALA A 109 -9.20 -8.35 11.18
N CYS A 110 -7.91 -8.30 10.84
CA CYS A 110 -7.34 -8.93 9.64
C CYS A 110 -5.90 -9.44 9.86
N PRO A 111 -5.73 -10.65 10.44
CA PRO A 111 -4.40 -11.20 10.72
C PRO A 111 -3.65 -11.57 9.44
N LYS A 112 -2.31 -11.74 9.53
CA LYS A 112 -1.43 -12.13 8.40
C LYS A 112 -2.00 -13.28 7.56
N ALA A 113 -2.53 -14.33 8.21
CA ALA A 113 -3.08 -15.49 7.51
C ALA A 113 -4.26 -15.11 6.57
N GLN A 114 -5.06 -14.12 6.95
CA GLN A 114 -6.16 -13.60 6.14
C GLN A 114 -5.65 -12.71 5.01
N LEU A 115 -4.66 -11.84 5.27
CA LEU A 115 -3.96 -11.05 4.24
C LEU A 115 -3.34 -11.96 3.17
N MET A 116 -2.66 -13.02 3.59
CA MET A 116 -2.09 -14.03 2.69
C MET A 116 -3.15 -14.77 1.89
N GLU A 117 -4.33 -15.02 2.47
CA GLU A 117 -5.44 -15.59 1.72
C GLU A 117 -6.00 -14.62 0.67
N PHE A 118 -6.11 -13.32 0.97
CA PHE A 118 -6.50 -12.32 -0.02
C PHE A 118 -5.51 -12.25 -1.17
N ALA A 119 -4.21 -12.17 -0.86
CA ALA A 119 -3.15 -12.12 -1.85
C ALA A 119 -3.13 -13.38 -2.73
N ALA A 120 -3.13 -14.57 -2.13
CA ALA A 120 -2.95 -15.82 -2.86
C ALA A 120 -4.25 -16.41 -3.45
N ARG A 121 -5.42 -16.07 -2.91
CA ARG A 121 -6.71 -16.69 -3.29
C ARG A 121 -7.86 -15.68 -3.47
N PRO A 122 -7.66 -14.59 -4.24
CA PRO A 122 -8.65 -13.52 -4.37
C PRO A 122 -9.98 -13.99 -5.02
N GLN A 123 -9.98 -15.14 -5.69
CA GLN A 123 -11.18 -15.65 -6.37
C GLN A 123 -12.14 -16.42 -5.47
N LEU A 124 -11.73 -16.79 -4.24
CA LEU A 124 -12.63 -17.49 -3.33
C LEU A 124 -13.76 -16.56 -2.88
N SER A 125 -15.01 -17.05 -2.94
CA SER A 125 -16.18 -16.26 -2.54
C SER A 125 -16.09 -15.75 -1.10
N ARG A 126 -15.47 -16.53 -0.19
CA ARG A 126 -15.23 -16.11 1.20
C ARG A 126 -14.25 -14.94 1.28
N SER A 127 -13.20 -14.95 0.46
CA SER A 127 -12.18 -13.91 0.42
C SER A 127 -12.77 -12.61 -0.14
N LYS A 128 -13.53 -12.70 -1.23
CA LYS A 128 -14.25 -11.54 -1.79
C LYS A 128 -15.21 -10.94 -0.79
N ARG A 129 -16.04 -11.78 -0.16
CA ARG A 129 -17.02 -11.32 0.82
C ARG A 129 -16.35 -10.60 1.99
N ARG A 130 -15.34 -11.24 2.58
CA ARG A 130 -14.64 -10.65 3.73
C ARG A 130 -13.90 -9.36 3.37
N MET A 131 -13.26 -9.30 2.21
CA MET A 131 -12.62 -8.06 1.72
C MET A 131 -13.65 -6.95 1.53
N CYS A 132 -14.80 -7.23 0.92
CA CYS A 132 -15.89 -6.25 0.81
C CYS A 132 -16.41 -5.81 2.18
N GLU A 133 -16.58 -6.72 3.14
CA GLU A 133 -17.00 -6.39 4.51
C GLU A 133 -16.01 -5.44 5.19
N LEU A 134 -14.71 -5.72 5.11
CA LEU A 134 -13.66 -4.88 5.72
C LEU A 134 -13.59 -3.49 5.08
N LEU A 135 -13.62 -3.42 3.74
CA LEU A 135 -13.57 -2.14 3.02
C LEU A 135 -14.85 -1.31 3.23
N SER A 136 -16.03 -1.93 3.17
CA SER A 136 -17.29 -1.21 3.45
C SER A 136 -17.33 -0.72 4.89
N ALA A 137 -16.90 -1.53 5.86
CA ALA A 137 -16.81 -1.08 7.25
C ALA A 137 -15.88 0.14 7.36
N ALA A 138 -14.67 0.07 6.80
CA ALA A 138 -13.73 1.19 6.84
C ALA A 138 -14.32 2.49 6.27
N PHE A 139 -15.00 2.45 5.11
CA PHE A 139 -15.41 3.68 4.44
C PHE A 139 -16.82 4.18 4.74
N GLU A 140 -17.73 3.32 5.16
CA GLU A 140 -19.14 3.65 5.35
C GLU A 140 -19.52 3.86 6.82
N ASP A 141 -18.69 3.39 7.77
CA ASP A 141 -18.91 3.58 9.20
C ASP A 141 -18.22 4.86 9.69
N GLU A 142 -19.01 5.86 10.09
CA GLU A 142 -18.51 7.13 10.66
C GLU A 142 -17.70 6.94 11.94
N GLY A 143 -17.91 5.83 12.67
CA GLY A 143 -17.18 5.50 13.89
C GLY A 143 -15.80 4.88 13.65
N ILE A 144 -15.50 4.46 12.42
CA ILE A 144 -14.20 3.88 12.06
C ILE A 144 -13.33 4.99 11.47
N THR A 145 -12.28 5.33 12.20
CA THR A 145 -11.30 6.35 11.80
C THR A 145 -9.95 5.69 11.48
N PRO A 146 -9.12 6.31 10.63
CA PRO A 146 -7.78 5.80 10.34
C PRO A 146 -6.93 5.74 11.60
N ASP A 147 -6.21 4.63 11.78
CA ASP A 147 -4.99 4.65 12.57
C ASP A 147 -3.95 5.47 11.80
N VAL A 148 -3.79 6.73 12.19
CA VAL A 148 -2.94 7.70 11.50
C VAL A 148 -1.48 7.27 11.53
N GLU A 149 -1.00 6.72 12.64
CA GLU A 149 0.40 6.31 12.78
C GLU A 149 0.69 5.13 11.86
N ARG A 150 -0.14 4.09 11.90
CA ARG A 150 -0.05 2.93 11.01
C ARG A 150 -0.12 3.32 9.54
N CYS A 151 -1.07 4.18 9.18
CA CYS A 151 -1.22 4.64 7.80
C CYS A 151 0.01 5.46 7.33
N GLN A 152 0.53 6.36 8.17
CA GLN A 152 1.73 7.14 7.85
C GLN A 152 2.95 6.23 7.66
N THR A 153 3.14 5.24 8.53
CA THR A 153 4.22 4.26 8.42
C THR A 153 4.14 3.48 7.11
N GLY A 154 2.97 2.95 6.76
CA GLY A 154 2.77 2.25 5.48
C GLY A 154 2.99 3.15 4.27
N VAL A 155 2.51 4.40 4.31
CA VAL A 155 2.76 5.39 3.25
C VAL A 155 4.26 5.62 3.07
N MET A 156 5.00 5.81 4.16
CA MET A 156 6.44 6.09 4.11
C MET A 156 7.24 4.92 3.52
N MET A 157 6.93 3.69 3.93
CA MET A 157 7.51 2.48 3.33
C MET A 157 7.22 2.39 1.83
N LEU A 158 5.98 2.68 1.40
CA LEU A 158 5.62 2.66 -0.02
C LEU A 158 6.31 3.74 -0.85
N LEU A 159 6.56 4.91 -0.26
CA LEU A 159 7.35 5.96 -0.89
C LEU A 159 8.82 5.54 -1.05
N ASP A 160 9.40 4.88 -0.05
CA ASP A 160 10.75 4.33 -0.18
C ASP A 160 10.83 3.22 -1.23
N ILE A 161 9.83 2.33 -1.27
CA ILE A 161 9.70 1.34 -2.36
C ILE A 161 9.64 2.03 -3.72
N ALA A 162 8.80 3.06 -3.87
CA ALA A 162 8.60 3.77 -5.13
C ALA A 162 9.87 4.50 -5.60
N ARG A 163 10.67 5.06 -4.68
CA ARG A 163 11.96 5.68 -5.01
C ARG A 163 13.02 4.66 -5.41
N ALA A 164 12.96 3.46 -4.83
CA ALA A 164 13.94 2.40 -5.02
C ALA A 164 13.74 1.59 -6.30
N VAL A 165 12.65 1.79 -7.06
CA VAL A 165 12.36 1.00 -8.27
C VAL A 165 12.10 1.89 -9.49
N PRO A 166 12.24 1.36 -10.72
CA PRO A 166 11.85 2.05 -11.94
C PRO A 166 10.37 2.47 -11.94
N THR A 167 10.06 3.49 -12.74
CA THR A 167 8.78 4.20 -12.74
C THR A 167 7.57 3.28 -12.98
N ASP A 168 7.70 2.24 -13.79
CA ASP A 168 6.66 1.26 -14.09
C ASP A 168 6.33 0.33 -12.91
N LEU A 169 7.33 -0.01 -12.09
CA LEU A 169 7.15 -0.75 -10.84
C LEU A 169 6.65 0.15 -9.70
N ALA A 170 6.93 1.45 -9.76
CA ALA A 170 6.52 2.43 -8.75
C ALA A 170 5.01 2.76 -8.80
N VAL A 171 4.34 2.53 -9.94
CA VAL A 171 2.91 2.91 -10.13
C VAL A 171 2.01 2.32 -9.05
N GLN A 172 2.12 1.01 -8.77
CA GLN A 172 1.21 0.36 -7.81
C GLN A 172 1.46 0.80 -6.36
N PRO A 173 2.71 0.88 -5.85
CA PRO A 173 3.00 1.49 -4.55
C PRO A 173 2.46 2.92 -4.41
N LEU A 174 2.67 3.78 -5.41
CA LEU A 174 2.17 5.17 -5.40
C LEU A 174 0.63 5.24 -5.44
N ALA A 175 -0.03 4.30 -6.11
CA ALA A 175 -1.49 4.21 -6.10
C ALA A 175 -2.02 3.79 -4.71
N VAL A 176 -1.30 2.94 -3.98
CA VAL A 176 -1.63 2.62 -2.58
C VAL A 176 -1.41 3.82 -1.68
N VAL A 177 -0.35 4.60 -1.88
CA VAL A 177 -0.15 5.89 -1.19
C VAL A 177 -1.33 6.82 -1.43
N ALA A 178 -1.76 7.00 -2.69
CA ALA A 178 -2.92 7.83 -3.02
C ALA A 178 -4.19 7.37 -2.27
N TYR A 179 -4.40 6.06 -2.19
CA TYR A 179 -5.55 5.47 -1.51
C TYR A 179 -5.51 5.66 0.00
N ALA A 180 -4.36 5.43 0.63
CA ALA A 180 -4.16 5.63 2.06
C ALA A 180 -4.28 7.11 2.46
N LEU A 181 -3.75 8.03 1.65
CA LEU A 181 -3.93 9.47 1.86
C LEU A 181 -5.41 9.86 1.74
N TRP A 182 -6.14 9.32 0.76
CA TRP A 182 -7.58 9.56 0.65
C TRP A 182 -8.33 9.03 1.87
N TRP A 183 -7.96 7.84 2.37
CA TRP A 183 -8.51 7.27 3.59
C TRP A 183 -8.26 8.14 4.83
N MET A 184 -7.08 8.77 4.92
CA MET A 184 -6.72 9.74 5.96
C MET A 184 -7.33 11.14 5.76
N GLY A 185 -8.09 11.36 4.68
CA GLY A 185 -8.65 12.67 4.35
C GLY A 185 -7.61 13.71 3.90
N ASP A 186 -6.40 13.27 3.53
CA ASP A 186 -5.30 14.14 3.12
C ASP A 186 -5.49 14.63 1.68
N GLU A 187 -5.28 15.93 1.46
CA GLU A 187 -5.48 16.58 0.17
C GLU A 187 -4.48 16.17 -0.91
N HIS A 188 -3.30 15.67 -0.51
CA HIS A 188 -2.25 15.25 -1.46
C HIS A 188 -2.59 13.94 -2.18
N ALA A 189 -3.64 13.21 -1.75
CA ALA A 189 -4.10 11.99 -2.41
C ALA A 189 -4.32 12.16 -3.93
N ILE A 190 -4.85 13.31 -4.35
CA ILE A 190 -5.09 13.59 -5.77
C ILE A 190 -3.79 13.72 -6.57
N LEU A 191 -2.71 14.23 -5.96
CA LEU A 191 -1.42 14.44 -6.63
C LEU A 191 -0.80 13.09 -7.00
N PHE A 192 -0.82 12.12 -6.08
CA PHE A 192 -0.35 10.76 -6.35
C PHE A 192 -1.24 10.05 -7.37
N ALA A 193 -2.57 10.16 -7.24
CA ALA A 193 -3.48 9.56 -8.21
C ALA A 193 -3.23 10.09 -9.64
N MET A 194 -3.06 11.40 -9.80
CA MET A 194 -2.73 12.01 -11.10
C MET A 194 -1.35 11.59 -11.60
N HIS A 195 -0.36 11.49 -10.72
CA HIS A 195 0.98 11.05 -11.09
C HIS A 195 0.98 9.61 -11.60
N CYS A 196 0.30 8.69 -10.91
CA CYS A 196 0.11 7.32 -11.39
C CYS A 196 -0.56 7.28 -12.77
N LEU A 197 -1.65 8.03 -12.97
CA LEU A 197 -2.39 8.07 -14.24
C LEU A 197 -1.60 8.72 -15.39
N ALA A 198 -0.62 9.56 -15.08
CA ALA A 198 0.29 10.11 -16.10
C ALA A 198 1.33 9.09 -16.59
N ILE A 199 1.64 8.08 -15.78
CA ILE A 199 2.56 6.99 -16.10
C ILE A 199 1.80 5.81 -16.73
N ASP A 200 0.68 5.42 -16.12
CA ASP A 200 -0.17 4.29 -16.47
C ASP A 200 -1.64 4.72 -16.32
N ASP A 201 -2.27 5.06 -17.44
CA ASP A 201 -3.67 5.50 -17.51
C ASP A 201 -4.67 4.34 -17.25
N GLU A 202 -4.19 3.09 -17.26
CA GLU A 202 -4.97 1.90 -16.90
C GLU A 202 -4.86 1.54 -15.41
N CYS A 203 -4.12 2.32 -14.60
CA CYS A 203 -4.00 2.10 -13.16
C CYS A 203 -5.36 2.26 -12.45
N SER A 204 -6.03 1.11 -12.25
CA SER A 204 -7.38 1.02 -11.68
C SER A 204 -7.54 1.71 -10.33
N LEU A 205 -6.57 1.57 -9.42
CA LEU A 205 -6.66 2.15 -8.08
C LEU A 205 -6.52 3.66 -8.11
N ALA A 206 -5.57 4.19 -8.89
CA ALA A 206 -5.42 5.62 -9.09
C ALA A 206 -6.68 6.23 -9.74
N SER A 207 -7.27 5.53 -10.72
CA SER A 207 -8.56 5.90 -11.31
C SER A 207 -9.67 5.97 -10.27
N ILE A 208 -9.78 4.99 -9.36
CA ILE A 208 -10.77 4.98 -8.28
C ILE A 208 -10.58 6.20 -7.36
N VAL A 209 -9.36 6.47 -6.90
CA VAL A 209 -9.06 7.60 -5.99
C VAL A 209 -9.37 8.93 -6.67
N PHE A 210 -8.87 9.15 -7.90
CA PHE A 210 -9.14 10.36 -8.67
C PHE A 210 -10.64 10.59 -8.87
N SER A 211 -11.36 9.52 -9.24
CA SER A 211 -12.80 9.48 -9.49
C SER A 211 -13.62 9.81 -8.23
N ALA A 212 -13.21 9.31 -7.06
CA ALA A 212 -13.82 9.63 -5.77
C ALA A 212 -13.63 11.11 -5.42
N ILE A 213 -12.39 11.60 -5.47
CA ILE A 213 -12.06 12.99 -5.14
C ILE A 213 -12.78 13.98 -6.07
N ASN A 214 -12.78 13.73 -7.38
CA ASN A 214 -13.44 14.60 -8.36
C ASN A 214 -14.97 14.67 -8.18
N ARG A 215 -15.57 13.65 -7.55
CA ARG A 215 -17.00 13.65 -7.18
C ARG A 215 -17.27 14.18 -5.77
N GLY A 216 -16.24 14.62 -5.05
CA GLY A 216 -16.35 15.05 -3.66
C GLY A 216 -16.65 13.91 -2.68
N ILE A 217 -16.41 12.66 -3.06
CA ILE A 217 -16.58 11.49 -2.19
C ILE A 217 -15.38 11.44 -1.23
N ARG A 218 -15.68 11.39 0.06
CA ARG A 218 -14.72 11.28 1.16
C ARG A 218 -15.07 10.07 2.04
N PRO A 219 -14.13 9.54 2.83
CA PRO A 219 -14.45 8.57 3.86
C PRO A 219 -15.55 9.08 4.80
N ALA A 220 -16.44 8.22 5.28
CA ALA A 220 -17.59 8.61 6.11
C ALA A 220 -17.18 9.42 7.35
N TRP A 221 -16.09 9.04 8.01
CA TRP A 221 -15.60 9.75 9.20
C TRP A 221 -15.20 11.21 8.95
N CYS A 222 -14.93 11.62 7.71
CA CYS A 222 -14.64 13.02 7.36
C CYS A 222 -15.89 13.92 7.38
N ALA A 223 -17.10 13.36 7.49
CA ALA A 223 -18.33 14.13 7.58
C ALA A 223 -18.63 14.66 9.00
N CYS A 224 -17.81 14.27 9.99
CA CYS A 224 -17.95 14.64 11.40
C CYS A 224 -17.29 15.98 11.75
#